data_AF-A0AAV0YCM5-F1
#
_entry.id   AF-A0AAV0YCM5-F1
#
_cell.length_a   1.000
_cell.length_b   1.000
_cell.length_c   1.000
_cell.angle_alpha   90.00
_cell.angle_beta   90.00
_cell.angle_gamma   90.00
#
_symmetry.space_group_name_H-M   'P 1'
#
loop_
_entity.id
_entity.type
_entity.pdbx_description
1 polymer ?
#
loop_
_entity_poly.entity_id
_entity_poly.type
_entity_poly.pdbx_seq_one_letter_code
_entity_poly.pdbx_strand_id
1 'polypeptide(L)'
;MATPFSLLKMVNIPNKGRGLIAAQDLKAGQIILTESPLLLYSASPLFSPSPSLYCHHCFRTLQPSQTFSCPSCSNYLFCSQKCLSISLNSSHSSWTCQTLSHLQNPTSPLSEKPSELQVQARFIVAAYNLAIHTPSNLQALLSLHSIPNDDETDAIFGAAKFIHSLISPFCPPHMNFSPQLAAKLIAIERANSFCLMEPYSPNGPQRSIKAYGIYQKTTISNHDCIPNACRFDYVENGEPGDEHNTDIVIRLIKDVSAGSEICISYFRINKDYSTRKRILMEDFGFVCECDRCMIEASWNENENKNSESDLPHVIFLSKFVCDKVNCSGTLAPLPPKDGEKSNILECNFCGNLKVDSTT
;
A
#
# COMPACT_ATOMS: atom_id res chain seq x y z
N MET A 1 -1.32 10.89 -26.67
CA MET A 1 -1.08 10.43 -25.29
C MET A 1 -2.19 11.01 -24.43
N ALA A 2 -3.15 10.19 -24.00
CA ALA A 2 -4.27 10.64 -23.18
C ALA A 2 -3.75 11.07 -21.80
N THR A 3 -4.20 12.23 -21.31
CA THR A 3 -3.86 12.73 -19.98
C THR A 3 -4.29 11.73 -18.90
N PRO A 4 -3.50 11.53 -17.84
CA PRO A 4 -3.70 10.47 -16.83
C PRO A 4 -4.93 10.63 -15.90
N PHE A 5 -5.89 11.49 -16.28
CA PHE A 5 -7.22 11.64 -15.68
C PHE A 5 -8.35 11.45 -16.70
N SER A 6 -8.07 10.91 -17.90
CA SER A 6 -9.10 10.74 -18.93
C SER A 6 -10.12 9.65 -18.62
N LEU A 7 -9.75 8.64 -17.81
CA LEU A 7 -10.60 7.47 -17.53
C LEU A 7 -11.36 7.59 -16.21
N LEU A 8 -10.87 8.40 -15.26
CA LEU A 8 -11.39 8.48 -13.90
C LEU A 8 -11.64 9.92 -13.48
N LYS A 9 -12.73 10.13 -12.73
CA LYS A 9 -13.07 11.42 -12.12
C LYS A 9 -13.16 11.28 -10.61
N MET A 10 -12.50 12.16 -9.87
CA MET A 10 -12.72 12.28 -8.43
C MET A 10 -14.05 12.99 -8.17
N VAL A 11 -14.86 12.43 -7.29
CA VAL A 11 -16.12 13.02 -6.82
C VAL A 11 -16.26 12.84 -5.32
N ASN A 12 -17.16 13.60 -4.69
CA ASN A 12 -17.61 13.29 -3.33
C ASN A 12 -18.77 12.29 -3.42
N ILE A 13 -18.57 11.09 -2.88
CA ILE A 13 -19.56 10.03 -2.77
C ILE A 13 -20.29 10.20 -1.43
N PRO A 14 -21.62 10.23 -1.40
CA PRO A 14 -22.40 10.31 -0.17
C PRO A 14 -21.97 9.24 0.84
N ASN A 15 -21.73 9.64 2.09
CA ASN A 15 -21.31 8.78 3.21
C ASN A 15 -19.94 8.08 3.05
N LYS A 16 -19.24 8.22 1.92
CA LYS A 16 -17.89 7.64 1.70
C LYS A 16 -16.79 8.69 1.50
N GLY A 17 -17.13 9.98 1.49
CA GLY A 17 -16.15 11.05 1.29
C GLY A 17 -15.70 11.13 -0.17
N ARG A 18 -14.39 11.32 -0.42
CA ARG A 18 -13.86 11.35 -1.79
C ARG A 18 -13.80 9.94 -2.37
N GLY A 19 -14.18 9.79 -3.62
CA GLY A 19 -14.08 8.53 -4.37
C GLY A 19 -13.74 8.77 -5.84
N LEU A 20 -13.38 7.69 -6.54
CA LEU A 20 -13.13 7.71 -7.98
C LEU A 20 -14.33 7.09 -8.70
N ILE A 21 -14.80 7.71 -9.77
CA ILE A 21 -15.81 7.14 -10.69
C ILE A 21 -15.23 6.98 -12.10
N ALA A 22 -15.77 6.03 -12.86
CA ALA A 22 -15.45 5.88 -14.27
C ALA A 22 -15.97 7.09 -15.08
N ALA A 23 -15.11 7.74 -15.85
CA ALA A 23 -15.50 8.88 -16.71
C ALA A 23 -16.16 8.44 -18.02
N GLN A 24 -16.01 7.17 -18.38
CA GLN A 24 -16.52 6.52 -19.59
C GLN A 24 -16.73 5.03 -19.29
N ASP A 25 -17.27 4.27 -20.25
CA ASP A 25 -17.29 2.82 -20.14
C ASP A 25 -15.86 2.25 -20.19
N LEU A 26 -15.58 1.31 -19.28
CA LEU A 26 -14.29 0.67 -19.11
C LEU A 26 -14.44 -0.85 -19.17
N LYS A 27 -13.41 -1.53 -19.66
CA LYS A 27 -13.44 -2.98 -19.90
C LYS A 27 -12.66 -3.76 -18.85
N ALA A 28 -13.11 -4.98 -18.58
CA ALA A 28 -12.39 -5.92 -17.73
C ALA A 28 -10.93 -6.08 -18.22
N GLY A 29 -9.98 -6.12 -17.29
CA GLY A 29 -8.54 -6.16 -17.57
C GLY A 29 -7.92 -4.80 -17.91
N GLN A 30 -8.70 -3.75 -18.19
CA GLN A 30 -8.15 -2.44 -18.52
C GLN A 30 -7.37 -1.86 -17.32
N ILE A 31 -6.18 -1.33 -17.60
CA ILE A 31 -5.39 -0.55 -16.64
C ILE A 31 -5.98 0.86 -16.59
N ILE A 32 -6.47 1.26 -15.43
CA ILE A 32 -7.16 2.54 -15.23
C ILE A 32 -6.29 3.56 -14.47
N LEU A 33 -5.25 3.09 -13.78
CA LEU A 33 -4.28 3.92 -13.09
C LEU A 33 -2.94 3.17 -12.98
N THR A 34 -1.85 3.86 -13.32
CA THR A 34 -0.48 3.47 -12.94
C THR A 34 0.11 4.64 -12.17
N GLU A 35 0.70 4.35 -11.02
CA GLU A 35 1.16 5.40 -10.11
C GLU A 35 2.46 5.03 -9.40
N SER A 36 3.44 5.93 -9.46
CA SER A 36 4.64 5.90 -8.62
C SER A 36 4.35 6.46 -7.23
N PRO A 37 5.02 5.95 -6.17
CA PRO A 37 4.72 6.34 -4.80
C PRO A 37 5.14 7.78 -4.50
N LEU A 38 4.31 8.47 -3.72
CA LEU A 38 4.62 9.78 -3.14
C LEU A 38 5.71 9.67 -2.06
N LEU A 39 5.68 8.58 -1.30
CA LEU A 39 6.62 8.28 -0.23
C LEU A 39 6.78 6.76 -0.10
N LEU A 40 8.01 6.30 0.13
CA LEU A 40 8.35 4.89 0.41
C LEU A 40 9.23 4.78 1.66
N TYR A 41 9.03 3.72 2.44
CA TYR A 41 9.91 3.37 3.56
C TYR A 41 9.89 1.86 3.86
N SER A 42 10.97 1.36 4.44
CA SER A 42 11.10 -0.07 4.79
C SER A 42 10.17 -0.45 5.94
N ALA A 43 9.58 -1.65 5.84
CA ALA A 43 8.82 -2.28 6.91
C ALA A 43 9.71 -3.00 7.94
N SER A 44 11.02 -3.06 7.72
CA SER A 44 11.96 -3.65 8.67
C SER A 44 12.21 -2.70 9.84
N PRO A 45 12.24 -3.18 11.11
CA PRO A 45 12.57 -2.34 12.25
C PRO A 45 13.99 -1.74 12.12
N LEU A 46 14.29 -0.70 12.90
CA LEU A 46 15.62 -0.08 12.90
C LEU A 46 16.68 -1.00 13.52
N PHE A 47 16.26 -1.79 14.52
CA PHE A 47 17.04 -2.81 15.18
C PHE A 47 16.54 -4.19 14.74
N SER A 48 16.99 -4.64 13.57
CA SER A 48 16.72 -5.98 13.04
C SER A 48 17.94 -6.87 13.25
N PRO A 49 17.77 -8.13 13.73
CA PRO A 49 18.88 -9.07 13.88
C PRO A 49 19.44 -9.53 12.53
N SER A 50 18.63 -9.46 11.47
CA SER A 50 19.02 -9.82 10.11
C SER A 50 19.25 -8.58 9.24
N PRO A 51 20.26 -8.60 8.35
CA PRO A 51 20.47 -7.52 7.38
C PRO A 51 19.29 -7.42 6.41
N SER A 52 19.08 -6.22 5.85
CA SER A 52 18.10 -6.05 4.78
C SER A 52 18.53 -6.85 3.55
N LEU A 53 17.59 -7.64 3.01
CA LEU A 53 17.78 -8.42 1.78
C LEU A 53 17.37 -7.61 0.54
N TYR A 54 16.97 -6.34 0.71
CA TYR A 54 16.31 -5.55 -0.31
C TYR A 54 17.07 -4.27 -0.63
N CYS A 55 17.01 -3.86 -1.90
CA CYS A 55 17.49 -2.55 -2.33
C CYS A 55 16.75 -1.47 -1.53
N HIS A 56 17.50 -0.56 -0.91
CA HIS A 56 16.91 0.50 -0.07
C HIS A 56 16.21 1.61 -0.88
N HIS A 57 16.25 1.53 -2.20
CA HIS A 57 15.53 2.44 -3.09
C HIS A 57 14.30 1.78 -3.72
N CYS A 58 14.49 0.72 -4.51
CA CYS A 58 13.42 0.10 -5.29
C CYS A 58 12.83 -1.15 -4.66
N PHE A 59 13.33 -1.59 -3.49
CA PHE A 59 12.89 -2.78 -2.76
C PHE A 59 12.98 -4.11 -3.52
N ARG A 60 13.65 -4.17 -4.69
CA ARG A 60 14.01 -5.44 -5.31
C ARG A 60 14.88 -6.28 -4.36
N THR A 61 14.73 -7.61 -4.41
CA THR A 61 15.66 -8.53 -3.75
C THR A 61 17.08 -8.35 -4.27
N LEU A 62 18.05 -8.17 -3.36
CA LEU A 62 19.46 -7.99 -3.68
C LEU A 62 20.11 -9.32 -4.02
N GLN A 63 21.00 -9.29 -5.02
CA GLN A 63 21.93 -10.38 -5.29
C GLN A 63 23.28 -10.05 -4.63
N PRO A 64 23.82 -10.87 -3.71
CA PRO A 64 24.99 -10.52 -2.90
C PRO A 64 26.23 -10.11 -3.71
N SER A 65 26.39 -10.65 -4.93
CA SER A 65 27.52 -10.37 -5.82
C SER A 65 27.46 -9.01 -6.54
N GLN A 66 26.33 -8.31 -6.48
CA GLN A 66 26.08 -7.09 -7.25
C GLN A 66 25.33 -6.04 -6.40
N THR A 67 25.98 -5.57 -5.33
CA THR A 67 25.43 -4.52 -4.47
C THR A 67 26.34 -3.31 -4.40
N PHE A 68 25.73 -2.14 -4.22
CA PHE A 68 26.40 -0.87 -4.01
C PHE A 68 26.02 -0.36 -2.62
N SER A 69 26.99 0.06 -1.82
CA SER A 69 26.73 0.60 -0.48
C SER A 69 26.70 2.12 -0.46
N CYS A 70 25.95 2.70 0.48
CA CYS A 70 26.04 4.12 0.77
C CYS A 70 27.47 4.46 1.23
N PRO A 71 28.14 5.47 0.63
CA PRO A 71 29.52 5.80 0.98
C PRO A 71 29.68 6.42 2.38
N SER A 72 28.58 6.89 2.99
CA SER A 72 28.61 7.55 4.30
C SER A 72 28.36 6.59 5.47
N CYS A 73 27.34 5.74 5.38
CA CYS A 73 26.97 4.84 6.48
C CYS A 73 27.32 3.38 6.26
N SER A 74 27.58 2.95 5.02
CA SER A 74 27.77 1.54 4.60
C SER A 74 26.64 0.55 4.96
N ASN A 75 25.61 0.99 5.71
CA ASN A 75 24.48 0.17 6.17
C ASN A 75 23.38 0.01 5.11
N TYR A 76 23.34 0.91 4.12
CA TYR A 76 22.32 0.94 3.08
C TYR A 76 22.91 0.36 1.79
N LEU A 77 22.20 -0.62 1.22
CA LEU A 77 22.57 -1.36 0.02
C LEU A 77 21.60 -1.11 -1.14
N PHE A 78 22.13 -1.06 -2.35
CA PHE A 78 21.41 -0.77 -3.58
C PHE A 78 21.75 -1.80 -4.67
N CYS A 79 20.77 -2.16 -5.50
CA CYS A 79 20.95 -3.15 -6.57
C CYS A 79 21.71 -2.63 -7.80
N SER A 80 21.87 -1.30 -7.93
CA SER A 80 22.58 -0.68 -9.05
C SER A 80 23.12 0.69 -8.66
N GLN A 81 24.14 1.15 -9.39
CA GLN A 81 24.67 2.51 -9.25
C GLN A 81 23.56 3.56 -9.46
N LYS A 82 22.60 3.28 -10.34
CA LYS A 82 21.43 4.16 -10.58
C LYS A 82 20.56 4.29 -9.33
N CYS A 83 20.19 3.18 -8.68
CA CYS A 83 19.44 3.23 -7.42
C CYS A 83 20.20 3.96 -6.31
N LEU A 84 21.51 3.74 -6.19
CA LEU A 84 22.36 4.48 -5.25
C LEU A 84 22.29 6.00 -5.52
N SER A 85 22.56 6.41 -6.77
CA SER A 85 22.57 7.83 -7.15
C SER A 85 21.23 8.51 -6.93
N ILE A 86 20.11 7.88 -7.30
CA ILE A 86 18.76 8.43 -7.08
C ILE A 86 18.49 8.53 -5.58
N SER A 87 18.79 7.48 -4.81
CA SER A 87 18.49 7.46 -3.37
C SER A 87 19.26 8.52 -2.60
N LEU A 88 20.55 8.73 -2.89
CA LEU A 88 21.36 9.78 -2.24
C LEU A 88 20.83 11.21 -2.46
N ASN A 89 20.07 11.43 -3.54
CA ASN A 89 19.45 12.72 -3.86
C ASN A 89 17.95 12.78 -3.53
N SER A 90 17.40 11.72 -2.91
CA SER A 90 15.97 11.64 -2.59
C SER A 90 15.77 10.93 -1.24
N SER A 91 15.33 9.67 -1.27
CA SER A 91 14.95 8.83 -0.13
C SER A 91 16.02 8.65 0.95
N HIS A 92 17.31 8.70 0.60
CA HIS A 92 18.44 8.54 1.50
C HIS A 92 19.42 9.72 1.37
N SER A 93 18.90 10.94 1.47
CA SER A 93 19.71 12.16 1.51
C SER A 93 20.74 12.13 2.66
N SER A 94 21.71 13.05 2.63
CA SER A 94 22.68 13.20 3.72
C SER A 94 22.00 13.35 5.10
N TRP A 95 20.90 14.11 5.16
CA TRP A 95 20.12 14.29 6.38
C TRP A 95 19.45 12.98 6.84
N THR A 96 18.82 12.24 5.91
CA THR A 96 18.21 10.94 6.22
C THR A 96 19.26 9.94 6.70
N CYS A 97 20.41 9.88 6.01
CA CYS A 97 21.52 8.99 6.34
C CYS A 97 22.03 9.23 7.77
N GLN A 98 22.31 10.49 8.12
CA GLN A 98 22.76 10.88 9.45
C GLN A 98 21.71 10.58 10.53
N THR A 99 20.46 10.95 10.27
CA THR A 99 19.36 10.78 11.24
C THR A 99 19.09 9.30 11.52
N LEU A 100 18.99 8.46 10.49
CA LEU A 100 18.77 7.02 10.68
C LEU A 100 19.96 6.34 11.36
N SER A 101 21.20 6.74 11.02
CA SER A 101 22.39 6.23 11.70
C SER A 101 22.40 6.59 13.19
N HIS A 102 21.92 7.78 13.54
CA HIS A 102 21.75 8.18 14.94
C HIS A 102 20.67 7.36 15.64
N LEU A 103 19.50 7.18 15.02
CA LEU A 103 18.41 6.39 15.59
C LEU A 103 18.80 4.92 15.81
N GLN A 104 19.72 4.39 14.98
CA GLN A 104 20.28 3.04 15.08
C GLN A 104 21.48 2.93 16.03
N ASN A 105 21.84 4.00 16.76
CA ASN A 105 22.89 3.90 17.77
C ASN A 105 22.49 2.85 18.84
N PRO A 106 23.39 1.95 19.27
CA PRO A 106 23.10 0.97 20.32
C PRO A 106 22.56 1.56 21.63
N THR A 107 22.88 2.83 21.94
CA THR A 107 22.37 3.52 23.14
C THR A 107 21.04 4.23 22.92
N SER A 108 20.48 4.17 21.70
CA SER A 108 19.19 4.78 21.38
C SER A 108 18.09 4.12 22.21
N PRO A 109 17.21 4.91 22.87
CA PRO A 109 16.07 4.37 23.60
C PRO A 109 15.03 3.72 22.67
N LEU A 110 15.18 3.84 21.36
CA LEU A 110 14.35 3.20 20.35
C LEU A 110 14.60 1.68 20.26
N SER A 111 15.75 1.20 20.71
CA SER A 111 16.12 -0.23 20.68
C SER A 111 15.23 -1.11 21.56
N GLU A 112 14.71 -0.55 22.66
CA GLU A 112 13.80 -1.22 23.60
C GLU A 112 12.32 -1.08 23.21
N LYS A 113 12.02 -0.42 22.08
CA LYS A 113 10.64 -0.16 21.64
C LYS A 113 10.14 -1.24 20.67
N PRO A 114 8.81 -1.48 20.62
CA PRO A 114 8.21 -2.41 19.66
C PRO A 114 8.56 -2.08 18.22
N SER A 115 8.63 -3.10 17.37
CA SER A 115 8.99 -2.98 15.95
C SER A 115 8.16 -1.95 15.20
N GLU A 116 6.87 -1.84 15.54
CA GLU A 116 5.92 -0.91 14.93
C GLU A 116 6.36 0.55 15.14
N LEU A 117 6.80 0.90 16.36
CA LEU A 117 7.27 2.25 16.66
C LEU A 117 8.61 2.55 15.97
N GLN A 118 9.46 1.54 15.79
CA GLN A 118 10.71 1.69 15.04
C GLN A 118 10.45 1.91 13.54
N VAL A 119 9.46 1.22 12.96
CA VAL A 119 9.02 1.43 11.58
C VAL A 119 8.37 2.80 11.42
N GLN A 120 7.55 3.25 12.38
CA GLN A 120 7.01 4.61 12.40
C GLN A 120 8.11 5.68 12.45
N ALA A 121 9.21 5.44 13.17
CA ALA A 121 10.35 6.34 13.16
C ALA A 121 10.98 6.45 11.75
N ARG A 122 11.07 5.35 10.99
CA ARG A 122 11.50 5.39 9.59
C ARG A 122 10.56 6.23 8.72
N PHE A 123 9.25 6.06 8.90
CA PHE A 123 8.24 6.84 8.19
C PHE A 123 8.37 8.34 8.47
N ILE A 124 8.51 8.75 9.75
CA ILE A 124 8.67 10.16 10.11
C ILE A 124 9.93 10.76 9.49
N VAL A 125 11.06 10.05 9.53
CA VAL A 125 12.29 10.50 8.84
C VAL A 125 12.04 10.63 7.34
N ALA A 126 11.39 9.66 6.71
CA ALA A 126 11.07 9.74 5.28
C ALA A 126 10.18 10.95 4.95
N ALA A 127 9.15 11.22 5.77
CA ALA A 127 8.24 12.34 5.59
C ALA A 127 8.90 13.72 5.84
N TYR A 128 9.78 13.82 6.83
CA TYR A 128 10.56 15.06 7.07
C TYR A 128 11.59 15.29 5.96
N ASN A 129 12.21 14.24 5.46
CA ASN A 129 13.07 14.34 4.28
C ASN A 129 12.29 14.82 3.04
N LEU A 130 11.04 14.36 2.86
CA LEU A 130 10.15 14.85 1.82
C LEU A 130 9.90 16.36 1.96
N ALA A 131 9.76 16.86 3.19
CA ALA A 131 9.61 18.29 3.48
C ALA A 131 10.86 19.11 3.11
N ILE A 132 12.05 18.54 3.33
CA ILE A 132 13.33 19.18 3.09
C ILE A 132 13.59 19.34 1.58
N HIS A 133 13.33 18.29 0.79
CA HIS A 133 13.69 18.25 -0.63
C HIS A 133 12.53 18.56 -1.58
N THR A 134 11.30 18.24 -1.18
CA THR A 134 10.10 18.34 -2.03
C THR A 134 8.89 18.83 -1.23
N PRO A 135 8.85 20.11 -0.80
CA PRO A 135 7.75 20.64 0.03
C PRO A 135 6.35 20.43 -0.58
N SER A 136 6.21 20.46 -1.91
CA SER A 136 4.96 20.18 -2.61
C SER A 136 4.44 18.77 -2.35
N ASN A 137 5.33 17.77 -2.25
CA ASN A 137 4.95 16.39 -1.98
C ASN A 137 4.53 16.20 -0.52
N LEU A 138 5.13 16.94 0.42
CA LEU A 138 4.62 16.99 1.79
C LEU A 138 3.20 17.57 1.83
N GLN A 139 2.93 18.66 1.09
CA GLN A 139 1.57 19.22 1.03
C GLN A 139 0.56 18.24 0.44
N ALA A 140 0.96 17.50 -0.60
CA ALA A 140 0.15 16.42 -1.15
C ALA A 140 -0.15 15.34 -0.09
N LEU A 141 0.86 14.91 0.67
CA LEU A 141 0.71 13.96 1.77
C LEU A 141 -0.23 14.50 2.86
N LEU A 142 -0.07 15.74 3.28
CA LEU A 142 -0.90 16.40 4.29
C LEU A 142 -2.35 16.66 3.87
N SER A 143 -2.64 16.54 2.57
CA SER A 143 -4.00 16.65 1.99
C SER A 143 -4.78 15.32 1.99
N LEU A 144 -4.11 14.22 2.35
CA LEU A 144 -4.74 12.91 2.48
C LEU A 144 -5.65 12.86 3.69
N HIS A 145 -6.62 11.94 3.65
CA HIS A 145 -7.52 11.71 4.75
C HIS A 145 -6.74 11.14 5.95
N SER A 146 -7.11 11.54 7.16
CA SER A 146 -6.66 10.91 8.39
C SER A 146 -7.89 10.61 9.23
N ILE A 147 -7.88 9.47 9.91
CA ILE A 147 -8.99 9.06 10.77
C ILE A 147 -8.78 9.68 12.15
N PRO A 148 -9.67 10.58 12.63
CA PRO A 148 -9.66 10.99 14.01
C PRO A 148 -10.34 9.89 14.84
N ASN A 149 -9.61 9.26 15.74
CA ASN A 149 -10.19 8.42 16.78
C ASN A 149 -9.63 8.89 18.12
N ASP A 150 -10.49 9.36 19.02
CA ASP A 150 -10.09 10.08 20.24
C ASP A 150 -9.17 9.22 21.13
N ASP A 151 -9.47 7.92 21.27
CA ASP A 151 -8.67 6.98 22.06
C ASP A 151 -7.29 6.69 21.43
N GLU A 152 -7.20 6.68 20.09
CA GLU A 152 -5.92 6.49 19.39
C GLU A 152 -5.10 7.77 19.32
N THR A 153 -5.75 8.93 19.47
CA THR A 153 -5.10 10.24 19.34
C THR A 153 -4.01 10.39 20.39
N ASP A 154 -4.23 9.93 21.62
CA ASP A 154 -3.24 9.97 22.70
C ASP A 154 -2.06 9.02 22.45
N ALA A 155 -2.32 7.79 21.99
CA ALA A 155 -1.28 6.82 21.66
C ALA A 155 -0.42 7.30 20.49
N ILE A 156 -1.05 7.80 19.42
CA ILE A 156 -0.38 8.38 18.25
C ILE A 156 0.44 9.61 18.67
N PHE A 157 -0.12 10.50 19.48
CA PHE A 157 0.61 11.68 19.95
C PHE A 157 1.78 11.32 20.85
N GLY A 158 1.64 10.31 21.71
CA GLY A 158 2.72 9.76 22.53
C GLY A 158 3.87 9.21 21.67
N ALA A 159 3.54 8.38 20.67
CA ALA A 159 4.50 7.87 19.70
C ALA A 159 5.20 9.01 18.93
N ALA A 160 4.43 9.97 18.43
CA ALA A 160 4.92 11.12 17.69
C ALA A 160 5.86 12.00 18.53
N LYS A 161 5.50 12.30 19.79
CA LYS A 161 6.33 13.07 20.71
C LYS A 161 7.64 12.35 21.01
N PHE A 162 7.59 11.05 21.26
CA PHE A 162 8.77 10.22 21.48
C PHE A 162 9.70 10.25 20.25
N ILE A 163 9.19 9.88 19.07
CA ILE A 163 9.96 9.89 17.82
C ILE A 163 10.53 11.28 17.53
N HIS A 164 9.72 12.32 17.67
CA HIS A 164 10.15 13.70 17.44
C HIS A 164 11.30 14.10 18.36
N SER A 165 11.27 13.72 19.65
CA SER A 165 12.35 14.03 20.59
C SER A 165 13.72 13.44 20.19
N LEU A 166 13.73 12.34 19.45
CA LEU A 166 14.95 11.68 18.97
C LEU A 166 15.47 12.32 17.67
N ILE A 167 14.57 12.85 16.84
CA ILE A 167 14.88 13.40 15.51
C ILE A 167 15.13 14.91 15.56
N SER A 168 14.47 15.65 16.46
CA SER A 168 14.51 17.11 16.54
C SER A 168 15.92 17.72 16.61
N PRO A 169 16.93 17.10 17.27
CA PRO A 169 18.30 17.66 17.28
C PRO A 169 18.96 17.72 15.90
N PHE A 170 18.49 16.92 14.94
CA PHE A 170 19.03 16.84 13.58
C PHE A 170 18.21 17.66 12.58
N CYS A 171 17.04 18.16 12.98
CA CYS A 171 16.15 18.91 12.12
C CYS A 171 16.78 20.26 11.72
N PRO A 172 16.65 20.69 10.45
CA PRO A 172 17.06 22.04 10.05
C PRO A 172 16.27 23.10 10.86
N PRO A 173 16.93 24.15 11.38
CA PRO A 173 16.31 25.10 12.32
C PRO A 173 15.17 25.94 11.72
N HIS A 174 15.11 26.05 10.39
CA HIS A 174 14.07 26.78 9.67
C HIS A 174 12.83 25.93 9.35
N MET A 175 12.85 24.63 9.66
CA MET A 175 11.74 23.73 9.42
C MET A 175 10.82 23.66 10.64
N ASN A 176 9.52 23.84 10.42
CA ASN A 176 8.49 23.79 11.47
C ASN A 176 8.11 22.35 11.83
N PHE A 177 9.10 21.50 12.12
CA PHE A 177 8.85 20.14 12.58
C PHE A 177 8.43 20.14 14.05
N SER A 178 7.35 19.43 14.37
CA SER A 178 6.76 19.40 15.71
C SER A 178 6.16 18.03 16.02
N PRO A 179 5.91 17.70 17.30
CA PRO A 179 5.16 16.50 17.68
C PRO A 179 3.76 16.46 17.04
N GLN A 180 3.11 17.61 16.88
CA GLN A 180 1.77 17.71 16.28
C GLN A 180 1.81 17.35 14.79
N LEU A 181 2.83 17.84 14.07
CA LEU A 181 3.02 17.47 12.67
C LEU A 181 3.31 15.97 12.54
N ALA A 182 4.19 15.42 13.39
CA ALA A 182 4.49 13.99 13.40
C ALA A 182 3.23 13.14 13.69
N ALA A 183 2.39 13.54 14.66
CA ALA A 183 1.15 12.85 14.97
C ALA A 183 0.18 12.86 13.79
N LYS A 184 0.02 14.02 13.13
CA LYS A 184 -0.79 14.13 11.91
C LYS A 184 -0.27 13.23 10.79
N LEU A 185 1.04 13.18 10.59
CA LEU A 185 1.66 12.33 9.57
C LEU A 185 1.43 10.84 9.87
N ILE A 186 1.57 10.40 11.13
CA ILE A 186 1.31 9.00 11.53
C ILE A 186 -0.16 8.64 11.28
N ALA A 187 -1.11 9.53 11.63
CA ALA A 187 -2.53 9.30 11.37
C ALA A 187 -2.85 9.19 9.87
N ILE A 188 -2.17 9.98 9.03
CA ILE A 188 -2.26 9.87 7.57
C ILE A 188 -1.69 8.53 7.09
N GLU A 189 -0.50 8.14 7.57
CA GLU A 189 0.14 6.89 7.17
C GLU A 189 -0.75 5.67 7.43
N ARG A 190 -1.29 5.54 8.65
CA ARG A 190 -2.15 4.42 9.04
C ARG A 190 -3.37 4.24 8.12
N ALA A 191 -3.94 5.34 7.64
CA ALA A 191 -5.14 5.32 6.82
C ALA A 191 -4.87 5.15 5.30
N ASN A 192 -3.62 5.33 4.84
CA ASN A 192 -3.32 5.49 3.40
C ASN A 192 -2.13 4.63 2.92
N SER A 193 -1.45 3.87 3.78
CA SER A 193 -0.28 3.10 3.39
C SER A 193 -0.66 1.80 2.66
N PHE A 194 0.07 1.53 1.57
CA PHE A 194 0.00 0.30 0.81
C PHE A 194 1.23 -0.56 1.08
N CYS A 195 1.04 -1.87 1.16
CA CYS A 195 2.12 -2.82 1.42
C CYS A 195 2.76 -3.31 0.13
N LEU A 196 4.08 -3.18 0.01
CA LEU A 196 4.90 -3.97 -0.92
C LEU A 196 5.30 -5.25 -0.21
N MET A 197 5.00 -6.39 -0.81
CA MET A 197 5.10 -7.69 -0.15
C MET A 197 6.36 -8.46 -0.58
N GLU A 198 6.90 -9.32 0.27
CA GLU A 198 8.01 -10.25 -0.08
C GLU A 198 7.61 -11.20 -1.22
N PRO A 199 8.48 -11.97 -1.88
CA PRO A 199 8.03 -12.97 -2.86
C PRO A 199 7.04 -13.99 -2.25
N TYR A 200 6.05 -14.42 -3.03
CA TYR A 200 5.08 -15.44 -2.58
C TYR A 200 5.74 -16.81 -2.47
N SER A 201 5.42 -17.55 -1.40
CA SER A 201 5.83 -18.94 -1.20
C SER A 201 4.63 -19.81 -0.82
N PRO A 202 4.27 -20.83 -1.62
CA PRO A 202 3.08 -21.67 -1.36
C PRO A 202 3.19 -22.47 -0.07
N ASN A 203 4.41 -22.89 0.28
CA ASN A 203 4.71 -23.68 1.48
C ASN A 203 5.47 -22.87 2.54
N GLY A 204 5.60 -21.56 2.35
CA GLY A 204 6.27 -20.66 3.27
C GLY A 204 5.35 -20.15 4.38
N PRO A 205 5.89 -19.34 5.30
CA PRO A 205 5.07 -18.60 6.24
C PRO A 205 4.12 -17.66 5.49
N GLN A 206 3.18 -17.06 6.24
CA GLN A 206 2.40 -15.94 5.75
C GLN A 206 3.34 -14.86 5.20
N ARG A 207 3.09 -14.43 3.95
CA ARG A 207 3.91 -13.44 3.23
C ARG A 207 4.07 -12.16 4.07
N SER A 208 5.30 -11.77 4.35
CA SER A 208 5.64 -10.56 5.10
C SER A 208 5.60 -9.31 4.23
N ILE A 209 5.52 -8.15 4.89
CA ILE A 209 5.61 -6.84 4.26
C ILE A 209 7.08 -6.45 4.15
N LYS A 210 7.50 -6.04 2.97
CA LYS A 210 8.85 -5.58 2.67
C LYS A 210 9.00 -4.08 2.91
N ALA A 211 8.00 -3.33 2.48
CA ALA A 211 7.98 -1.88 2.52
C ALA A 211 6.54 -1.36 2.49
N TYR A 212 6.39 -0.11 2.88
CA TYR A 212 5.16 0.64 2.76
C TYR A 212 5.34 1.76 1.74
N GLY A 213 4.28 2.06 1.02
CA GLY A 213 4.21 3.17 0.08
C GLY A 213 2.91 3.93 0.19
N ILE A 214 2.98 5.25 0.00
CA ILE A 214 1.79 6.11 -0.07
C ILE A 214 1.61 6.55 -1.52
N TYR A 215 0.44 6.31 -2.08
CA TYR A 215 0.11 6.55 -3.48
C TYR A 215 -1.10 7.49 -3.56
N GLN A 216 -0.84 8.75 -3.89
CA GLN A 216 -1.78 9.85 -3.69
C GLN A 216 -3.11 9.65 -4.43
N LYS A 217 -3.08 9.16 -5.67
CA LYS A 217 -4.27 8.95 -6.48
C LYS A 217 -4.98 7.67 -6.06
N THR A 218 -4.22 6.61 -5.81
CA THR A 218 -4.78 5.30 -5.47
C THR A 218 -5.50 5.32 -4.12
N THR A 219 -5.01 6.08 -3.15
CA THR A 219 -5.62 6.20 -1.81
C THR A 219 -7.00 6.85 -1.80
N ILE A 220 -7.46 7.42 -2.92
CA ILE A 220 -8.83 7.96 -3.09
C ILE A 220 -9.83 6.83 -3.39
N SER A 221 -9.35 5.63 -3.74
CA SER A 221 -10.22 4.52 -4.10
C SER A 221 -10.90 3.97 -2.84
N ASN A 222 -12.22 3.96 -2.83
CA ASN A 222 -12.99 3.44 -1.70
C ASN A 222 -12.98 1.91 -1.65
N HIS A 223 -13.37 1.38 -0.49
CA HIS A 223 -13.48 -0.05 -0.27
C HIS A 223 -14.78 -0.64 -0.83
N ASP A 224 -14.69 -1.86 -1.38
CA ASP A 224 -15.81 -2.78 -1.50
C ASP A 224 -15.32 -4.22 -1.23
N CYS A 225 -16.15 -5.05 -0.59
CA CYS A 225 -15.82 -6.47 -0.32
C CYS A 225 -15.96 -7.36 -1.57
N ILE A 226 -16.58 -6.86 -2.64
CA ILE A 226 -16.68 -7.44 -3.98
C ILE A 226 -16.25 -6.39 -5.02
N PRO A 227 -14.97 -5.97 -4.99
CA PRO A 227 -14.49 -4.82 -5.74
C PRO A 227 -14.61 -5.00 -7.25
N ASN A 228 -14.60 -3.90 -7.99
CA ASN A 228 -14.53 -3.90 -9.45
C ASN A 228 -13.13 -3.61 -10.00
N ALA A 229 -12.19 -3.22 -9.13
CA ALA A 229 -10.79 -3.01 -9.47
C ALA A 229 -9.85 -3.72 -8.49
N CYS A 230 -8.65 -4.04 -8.97
CA CYS A 230 -7.63 -4.77 -8.24
C CYS A 230 -6.28 -4.06 -8.38
N ARG A 231 -5.54 -3.98 -7.27
CA ARG A 231 -4.17 -3.43 -7.22
C ARG A 231 -3.15 -4.51 -7.49
N PHE A 232 -2.23 -4.24 -8.42
CA PHE A 232 -1.04 -5.04 -8.72
C PHE A 232 0.23 -4.23 -8.38
N ASP A 233 1.26 -4.94 -7.91
CA ASP A 233 2.63 -4.43 -7.78
C ASP A 233 3.62 -5.46 -8.35
N TYR A 234 4.70 -4.99 -8.96
CA TYR A 234 5.61 -5.81 -9.77
C TYR A 234 7.08 -5.67 -9.36
N VAL A 235 7.31 -5.61 -8.03
CA VAL A 235 8.59 -5.27 -7.38
C VAL A 235 9.77 -6.18 -7.74
N GLU A 236 9.55 -7.33 -8.40
CA GLU A 236 10.61 -8.24 -8.82
C GLU A 236 10.72 -8.40 -10.35
N ASN A 237 9.89 -7.71 -11.13
CA ASN A 237 9.76 -7.97 -12.57
C ASN A 237 10.69 -7.13 -13.45
N GLY A 238 11.12 -5.94 -12.99
CA GLY A 238 11.97 -5.05 -13.77
C GLY A 238 13.43 -5.52 -13.87
N GLU A 239 14.32 -4.69 -14.40
CA GLU A 239 15.78 -4.87 -14.30
C GLU A 239 16.36 -4.11 -13.08
N PRO A 240 17.57 -4.43 -12.59
CA PRO A 240 18.22 -3.64 -11.55
C PRO A 240 18.34 -2.16 -11.93
N GLY A 241 17.72 -1.25 -11.17
CA GLY A 241 17.68 0.18 -11.49
C GLY A 241 16.44 0.66 -12.23
N ASP A 242 15.44 -0.21 -12.42
CA ASP A 242 14.12 0.22 -12.88
C ASP A 242 13.46 1.17 -11.86
N GLU A 243 13.12 2.38 -12.33
CA GLU A 243 12.50 3.43 -11.53
C GLU A 243 11.01 3.16 -11.28
N HIS A 244 10.39 2.29 -12.09
CA HIS A 244 8.99 1.93 -12.02
C HIS A 244 8.75 0.64 -11.20
N ASN A 245 9.79 0.09 -10.60
CA ASN A 245 9.73 -1.17 -9.85
C ASN A 245 8.76 -1.11 -8.65
N THR A 246 8.54 0.08 -8.10
CA THR A 246 7.62 0.32 -6.98
C THR A 246 6.31 0.98 -7.41
N ASP A 247 6.03 1.05 -8.71
CA ASP A 247 4.74 1.52 -9.21
C ASP A 247 3.65 0.51 -8.84
N ILE A 248 2.45 1.04 -8.60
CA ILE A 248 1.24 0.21 -8.49
C ILE A 248 0.35 0.44 -9.70
N VAL A 249 -0.34 -0.63 -10.07
CA VAL A 249 -1.24 -0.67 -11.22
C VAL A 249 -2.63 -1.05 -10.74
N ILE A 250 -3.64 -0.24 -11.06
CA ILE A 250 -5.04 -0.56 -10.81
C ILE A 250 -5.66 -1.08 -12.10
N ARG A 251 -6.17 -2.30 -12.04
CA ARG A 251 -6.77 -3.02 -13.17
C ARG A 251 -8.21 -3.40 -12.86
N LEU A 252 -9.09 -3.27 -13.84
CA LEU A 252 -10.49 -3.69 -13.69
C LEU A 252 -10.64 -5.21 -13.66
N ILE A 253 -11.48 -5.69 -12.77
CA ILE A 253 -11.87 -7.10 -12.62
C ILE A 253 -13.00 -7.45 -13.59
N LYS A 254 -13.92 -6.50 -13.82
CA LYS A 254 -15.11 -6.61 -14.68
C LYS A 254 -15.32 -5.33 -15.50
N ASP A 255 -16.17 -5.39 -16.51
CA ASP A 255 -16.61 -4.18 -17.22
C ASP A 255 -17.29 -3.22 -16.23
N VAL A 256 -17.08 -1.91 -16.41
CA VAL A 256 -17.62 -0.86 -15.55
C VAL A 256 -18.22 0.23 -16.43
N SER A 257 -19.48 0.57 -16.19
CA SER A 257 -20.17 1.64 -16.93
C SER A 257 -19.74 3.02 -16.45
N ALA A 258 -19.77 4.01 -17.35
CA ALA A 258 -19.55 5.41 -17.01
C ALA A 258 -20.41 5.85 -15.80
N GLY A 259 -19.82 6.62 -14.89
CA GLY A 259 -20.46 7.09 -13.67
C GLY A 259 -20.39 6.12 -12.48
N SER A 260 -20.03 4.86 -12.69
CA SER A 260 -19.90 3.89 -11.60
C SER A 260 -18.67 4.17 -10.74
N GLU A 261 -18.78 3.98 -9.42
CA GLU A 261 -17.66 4.07 -8.48
C GLU A 261 -16.63 2.97 -8.75
N ILE A 262 -15.35 3.32 -8.66
CA ILE A 262 -14.23 2.39 -8.69
C ILE A 262 -13.83 2.07 -7.25
N CYS A 263 -13.98 0.80 -6.89
CA CYS A 263 -13.65 0.31 -5.56
C CYS A 263 -12.57 -0.77 -5.64
N ILE A 264 -11.66 -0.74 -4.67
CA ILE A 264 -10.68 -1.80 -4.40
C ILE A 264 -11.01 -2.49 -3.09
N SER A 265 -10.44 -3.66 -2.82
CA SER A 265 -10.49 -4.24 -1.48
C SER A 265 -9.28 -3.81 -0.65
N TYR A 266 -9.50 -3.39 0.60
CA TYR A 266 -8.42 -2.98 1.52
C TYR A 266 -7.72 -4.16 2.17
N PHE A 267 -8.29 -5.35 2.06
CA PHE A 267 -7.75 -6.61 2.58
C PHE A 267 -8.00 -7.76 1.61
N ARG A 268 -7.47 -8.95 1.91
CA ARG A 268 -7.79 -10.17 1.15
C ARG A 268 -9.29 -10.48 1.26
N ILE A 269 -9.97 -10.58 0.11
CA ILE A 269 -11.43 -10.69 0.01
C ILE A 269 -12.02 -11.96 0.64
N ASN A 270 -11.24 -13.02 0.88
CA ASN A 270 -11.71 -14.29 1.44
C ASN A 270 -11.92 -14.29 2.99
N LYS A 271 -12.14 -13.11 3.60
CA LYS A 271 -12.39 -12.97 5.05
C LYS A 271 -13.89 -13.08 5.36
N ASP A 272 -14.23 -13.64 6.51
CA ASP A 272 -15.60 -13.73 7.03
C ASP A 272 -16.16 -12.35 7.42
N TYR A 273 -17.49 -12.24 7.52
CA TYR A 273 -18.19 -10.98 7.80
C TYR A 273 -17.66 -10.26 9.04
N SER A 274 -17.53 -10.99 10.14
CA SER A 274 -17.12 -10.42 11.43
C SER A 274 -15.71 -9.84 11.38
N THR A 275 -14.78 -10.58 10.74
CA THR A 275 -13.41 -10.12 10.53
C THR A 275 -13.34 -8.89 9.62
N ARG A 276 -14.11 -8.86 8.52
CA ARG A 276 -14.14 -7.69 7.62
C ARG A 276 -14.66 -6.46 8.34
N LYS A 277 -15.80 -6.57 9.04
CA LYS A 277 -16.40 -5.48 9.82
C LYS A 277 -15.43 -4.94 10.87
N ARG A 278 -14.75 -5.83 11.59
CA ARG A 278 -13.77 -5.45 12.60
C ARG A 278 -12.60 -4.67 12.00
N ILE A 279 -11.96 -5.18 10.94
CA ILE A 279 -10.84 -4.49 10.25
C ILE A 279 -11.27 -3.11 9.78
N LEU A 280 -12.44 -2.99 9.13
CA LEU A 280 -12.90 -1.70 8.59
C LEU A 280 -13.23 -0.68 9.68
N MET A 281 -13.72 -1.14 10.83
CA MET A 281 -13.99 -0.24 11.96
C MET A 281 -12.70 0.14 12.69
N GLU A 282 -11.84 -0.83 13.00
CA GLU A 282 -10.60 -0.62 13.78
C GLU A 282 -9.55 0.15 12.98
N ASP A 283 -9.31 -0.22 11.72
CA ASP A 283 -8.23 0.35 10.92
C ASP A 283 -8.70 1.54 10.05
N PHE A 284 -9.99 1.59 9.70
CA PHE A 284 -10.52 2.58 8.75
C PHE A 284 -11.68 3.44 9.28
N GLY A 285 -12.23 3.14 10.45
CA GLY A 285 -13.27 3.94 11.09
C GLY A 285 -14.63 3.95 10.39
N PHE A 286 -14.98 2.95 9.58
CA PHE A 286 -16.28 2.91 8.89
C PHE A 286 -16.93 1.52 8.82
N VAL A 287 -18.25 1.51 8.64
CA VAL A 287 -19.04 0.30 8.37
C VAL A 287 -19.26 0.16 6.86
N CYS A 288 -18.89 -0.98 6.29
CA CYS A 288 -19.12 -1.24 4.87
C CYS A 288 -20.54 -1.74 4.61
N GLU A 289 -21.25 -1.05 3.72
CA GLU A 289 -22.62 -1.32 3.31
C GLU A 289 -22.71 -1.89 1.87
N CYS A 290 -21.63 -2.51 1.36
CA CYS A 290 -21.67 -3.18 0.05
C CYS A 290 -22.67 -4.36 0.06
N ASP A 291 -23.14 -4.78 -1.12
CA ASP A 291 -24.14 -5.86 -1.27
C ASP A 291 -23.75 -7.12 -0.48
N ARG A 292 -22.46 -7.50 -0.49
CA ARG A 292 -21.98 -8.65 0.27
C ARG A 292 -22.19 -8.47 1.77
N CYS A 293 -21.82 -7.31 2.32
CA CYS A 293 -21.98 -7.04 3.75
C CYS A 293 -23.45 -6.95 4.15
N MET A 294 -24.31 -6.37 3.30
CA MET A 294 -25.74 -6.26 3.57
C MET A 294 -26.43 -7.63 3.58
N ILE A 295 -26.08 -8.51 2.63
CA ILE A 295 -26.59 -9.88 2.58
C ILE A 295 -26.09 -10.70 3.78
N GLU A 296 -24.77 -10.68 4.04
CA GLU A 296 -24.19 -11.47 5.13
C GLU A 296 -24.65 -10.97 6.52
N ALA A 297 -24.99 -9.68 6.66
CA ALA A 297 -25.55 -9.13 7.89
C ALA A 297 -26.98 -9.62 8.20
N SER A 298 -27.75 -10.00 7.18
CA SER A 298 -29.11 -10.51 7.34
C SER A 298 -29.16 -12.03 7.58
N TRP A 299 -28.03 -12.72 7.58
CA TRP A 299 -27.99 -14.16 7.83
C TRP A 299 -28.30 -14.45 9.31
N ASN A 300 -29.49 -14.98 9.57
CA ASN A 300 -29.82 -15.58 10.86
C ASN A 300 -29.02 -16.88 11.04
N GLU A 301 -28.57 -17.18 12.26
CA GLU A 301 -27.78 -18.39 12.58
C GLU A 301 -28.49 -19.72 12.23
N ASN A 302 -29.79 -19.69 11.88
CA ASN A 302 -30.65 -20.86 11.68
C ASN A 302 -31.31 -20.98 10.29
N GLU A 303 -30.90 -20.21 9.28
CA GLU A 303 -31.47 -20.34 7.92
C GLU A 303 -30.63 -21.25 7.00
N ASN A 304 -31.35 -22.10 6.25
CA ASN A 304 -30.80 -23.18 5.43
C ASN A 304 -29.85 -22.64 4.33
N LYS A 305 -28.56 -22.97 4.43
CA LYS A 305 -27.46 -22.59 3.52
C LYS A 305 -27.54 -23.14 2.08
N ASN A 306 -28.63 -23.80 1.71
CA ASN A 306 -28.72 -24.56 0.45
C ASN A 306 -29.03 -23.71 -0.80
N SER A 307 -29.19 -22.38 -0.67
CA SER A 307 -29.34 -21.46 -1.81
C SER A 307 -28.15 -20.49 -1.99
N GLU A 308 -27.01 -20.76 -1.33
CA GLU A 308 -25.84 -19.86 -1.34
C GLU A 308 -25.10 -19.80 -2.70
N SER A 309 -25.19 -20.83 -3.54
CA SER A 309 -24.40 -20.94 -4.79
C SER A 309 -24.66 -19.82 -5.81
N ASP A 310 -25.87 -19.26 -5.80
CA ASP A 310 -26.32 -18.29 -6.81
C ASP A 310 -26.16 -16.84 -6.34
N LEU A 311 -25.67 -16.62 -5.11
CA LEU A 311 -25.46 -15.27 -4.59
C LEU A 311 -24.33 -14.57 -5.36
N PRO A 312 -24.48 -13.29 -5.74
CA PRO A 312 -23.49 -12.58 -6.55
C PRO A 312 -22.07 -12.59 -5.95
N HIS A 313 -21.96 -12.52 -4.63
CA HIS A 313 -20.65 -12.55 -3.96
C HIS A 313 -20.03 -13.96 -3.95
N VAL A 314 -20.82 -15.03 -3.91
CA VAL A 314 -20.31 -16.41 -4.01
C VAL A 314 -19.78 -16.68 -5.41
N ILE A 315 -20.50 -16.22 -6.44
CA ILE A 315 -20.05 -16.26 -7.84
C ILE A 315 -18.76 -15.43 -8.00
N PHE A 316 -18.71 -14.23 -7.43
CA PHE A 316 -17.52 -13.39 -7.46
C PHE A 316 -16.31 -14.08 -6.82
N LEU A 317 -16.48 -14.64 -5.62
CA LEU A 317 -15.39 -15.28 -4.89
C LEU A 317 -14.88 -16.53 -5.61
N SER A 318 -15.77 -17.37 -6.14
CA SER A 318 -15.37 -18.58 -6.87
C SER A 318 -14.59 -18.27 -8.16
N LYS A 319 -14.95 -17.18 -8.85
CA LYS A 319 -14.29 -16.75 -10.08
C LYS A 319 -12.99 -16.01 -9.82
N PHE A 320 -13.03 -15.00 -8.96
CA PHE A 320 -11.97 -13.98 -8.83
C PHE A 320 -11.09 -14.12 -7.58
N VAL A 321 -11.22 -15.20 -6.79
CA VAL A 321 -10.25 -15.53 -5.73
C VAL A 321 -9.28 -16.59 -6.24
N CYS A 322 -7.99 -16.37 -6.00
CA CYS A 322 -6.95 -17.34 -6.32
C CYS A 322 -7.02 -18.56 -5.37
N ASP A 323 -7.05 -19.73 -5.99
CA ASP A 323 -7.17 -21.06 -5.37
C ASP A 323 -5.81 -21.64 -4.91
N LYS A 324 -4.70 -20.96 -5.18
CA LYS A 324 -3.38 -21.40 -4.71
C LYS A 324 -3.32 -21.36 -3.18
N VAL A 325 -2.71 -22.40 -2.62
CA VAL A 325 -2.44 -22.53 -1.17
C VAL A 325 -1.75 -21.27 -0.64
N ASN A 326 -2.16 -20.76 0.51
CA ASN A 326 -1.55 -19.55 1.12
C ASN A 326 -1.64 -18.27 0.27
N CYS A 327 -2.51 -18.21 -0.75
CA CYS A 327 -2.68 -17.04 -1.61
C CYS A 327 -3.93 -16.23 -1.23
N SER A 328 -5.12 -16.71 -1.63
CA SER A 328 -6.38 -15.95 -1.53
C SER A 328 -6.30 -14.53 -2.09
N GLY A 329 -5.42 -14.32 -3.07
CA GLY A 329 -5.31 -13.06 -3.81
C GLY A 329 -6.49 -12.85 -4.76
N THR A 330 -6.65 -11.62 -5.23
CA THR A 330 -7.71 -11.28 -6.19
C THR A 330 -7.18 -11.43 -7.61
N LEU A 331 -7.96 -12.10 -8.44
CA LEU A 331 -7.70 -12.33 -9.85
C LEU A 331 -8.35 -11.21 -10.68
N ALA A 332 -7.62 -10.64 -11.62
CA ALA A 332 -8.18 -9.76 -12.65
C ALA A 332 -7.69 -10.21 -14.04
N PRO A 333 -8.47 -10.01 -15.11
CA PRO A 333 -8.03 -10.34 -16.46
C PRO A 333 -6.71 -9.66 -16.81
N LEU A 334 -5.91 -10.26 -17.69
CA LEU A 334 -4.75 -9.57 -18.27
C LEU A 334 -5.22 -8.34 -19.07
N PRO A 335 -4.35 -7.32 -19.24
CA PRO A 335 -4.67 -6.17 -20.08
C PRO A 335 -5.11 -6.61 -21.48
N PRO A 336 -6.17 -5.99 -22.04
CA PRO A 336 -6.62 -6.29 -23.39
C PRO A 336 -5.47 -6.15 -24.40
N LYS A 337 -5.37 -7.10 -25.33
CA LYS A 337 -4.47 -7.02 -26.48
C LYS A 337 -5.31 -6.74 -27.71
N ASP A 338 -4.96 -5.70 -28.46
CA ASP A 338 -5.66 -5.29 -29.69
C ASP A 338 -7.19 -5.09 -29.52
N GLY A 339 -7.62 -4.70 -28.31
CA GLY A 339 -9.04 -4.48 -27.97
C GLY A 339 -9.80 -5.74 -27.56
N GLU A 340 -9.18 -6.92 -27.59
CA GLU A 340 -9.82 -8.18 -27.19
C GLU A 340 -9.67 -8.45 -25.69
N LYS A 341 -10.74 -8.96 -25.07
CA LYS A 341 -10.74 -9.37 -23.67
C LYS A 341 -9.86 -10.59 -23.47
N SER A 342 -9.01 -10.57 -22.44
CA SER A 342 -8.27 -11.77 -22.07
C SER A 342 -9.17 -12.73 -21.27
N ASN A 343 -9.15 -14.00 -21.65
CA ASN A 343 -9.67 -15.09 -20.83
C ASN A 343 -8.65 -15.59 -19.80
N ILE A 344 -7.51 -14.91 -19.64
CA ILE A 344 -6.50 -15.26 -18.64
C ILE A 344 -6.60 -14.24 -17.51
N LEU A 345 -6.81 -14.74 -16.30
CA LEU A 345 -6.79 -13.98 -15.07
C LEU A 345 -5.42 -14.08 -14.40
N GLU A 346 -4.91 -12.97 -13.89
CA GLU A 346 -3.66 -12.89 -13.13
C GLU A 346 -3.97 -12.56 -11.67
N CYS A 347 -3.34 -13.30 -10.75
CA CYS A 347 -3.48 -13.06 -9.33
C CYS A 347 -2.59 -11.91 -8.89
N ASN A 348 -3.17 -10.89 -8.26
CA ASN A 348 -2.44 -9.73 -7.77
C ASN A 348 -1.49 -10.02 -6.60
N PHE A 349 -1.59 -11.20 -6.01
CA PHE A 349 -0.83 -11.58 -4.83
C PHE A 349 0.31 -12.54 -5.13
N CYS A 350 0.06 -13.60 -5.91
CA CYS A 350 1.07 -14.61 -6.24
C CYS A 350 1.51 -14.60 -7.71
N GLY A 351 0.91 -13.77 -8.57
CA GLY A 351 1.18 -13.75 -10.01
C GLY A 351 0.67 -14.96 -10.78
N ASN A 352 -0.02 -15.92 -10.13
CA ASN A 352 -0.54 -17.10 -10.81
C ASN A 352 -1.54 -16.72 -11.92
N LEU A 353 -1.43 -17.39 -13.06
CA LEU A 353 -2.37 -17.27 -14.16
C LEU A 353 -3.44 -18.38 -14.07
N LYS A 354 -4.71 -18.01 -14.28
CA LYS A 354 -5.87 -18.91 -14.32
C LYS A 354 -6.64 -18.63 -15.60
N VAL A 355 -6.99 -19.68 -16.35
CA VAL A 355 -7.88 -19.54 -17.51
C VAL A 355 -9.32 -19.43 -16.99
N ASP A 356 -10.02 -18.39 -17.43
CA ASP A 356 -11.44 -18.20 -17.20
C ASP A 356 -12.22 -19.08 -18.18
N SER A 357 -12.75 -20.20 -17.69
CA SER A 357 -13.53 -21.16 -18.47
C SER A 357 -14.99 -20.73 -18.69
N THR A 358 -15.37 -19.51 -18.29
CA THR A 358 -16.74 -18.99 -18.40
C THR A 358 -16.95 -18.00 -19.56
N THR A 359 -15.98 -17.89 -20.48
CA THR A 359 -16.08 -17.05 -21.69
C THR A 359 -16.85 -17.68 -22.81
#